data_AF-A0A0Q6N4G5-F1
#
_entry.id   AF-A0A0Q6N4G5-F1
#
_cell.length_a   1.000
_cell.length_b   1.000
_cell.length_c   1.000
_cell.angle_alpha   90.00
_cell.angle_beta   90.00
_cell.angle_gamma   90.00
#
_symmetry.space_group_name_H-M   'P 1'
#
loop_
_entity.id
_entity.type
_entity.pdbx_description
1 polymer ?
#
loop_
_entity_poly.entity_id
_entity_poly.type
_entity_poly.pdbx_seq_one_letter_code
_entity_poly.pdbx_strand_id
1 'polypeptide(L)'
;MARQGAKVTLVTPSAYVSDWTPNTLEQGAIHRRLAELRVEIVLNRTVTRIAAGGVATACAYTGSQRDIAADAVVLVTSRQQDDGVWHELKARRDEWADSGIRSIKVIGDAVAPDPIA
;
A
#
# COMPACT_ATOMS: atom_id res chain seq x y z
N MET A 1 0.53 -14.44 -7.03
CA MET A 1 -0.37 -14.14 -8.16
C MET A 1 0.17 -14.63 -9.48
N ALA A 2 1.05 -13.91 -10.20
CA ALA A 2 1.50 -14.34 -11.54
C ALA A 2 2.13 -15.75 -11.55
N ARG A 3 3.01 -16.06 -10.58
CA ARG A 3 3.59 -17.41 -10.41
C ARG A 3 2.58 -18.50 -10.03
N GLN A 4 1.40 -18.11 -9.54
CA GLN A 4 0.30 -19.02 -9.21
C GLN A 4 -0.70 -19.14 -10.37
N GLY A 5 -0.37 -18.59 -11.56
CA GLY A 5 -1.18 -18.73 -12.77
C GLY A 5 -2.20 -17.61 -13.01
N ALA A 6 -2.32 -16.62 -12.11
CA ALA A 6 -3.23 -15.50 -12.33
C ALA A 6 -2.73 -14.56 -13.44
N LYS A 7 -3.65 -14.06 -14.28
CA LYS A 7 -3.38 -12.92 -15.17
C LYS A 7 -3.37 -11.65 -14.31
N VAL A 8 -2.24 -10.96 -14.23
CA VAL A 8 -2.06 -9.81 -13.33
C VAL A 8 -1.89 -8.53 -14.14
N THR A 9 -2.68 -7.52 -13.79
CA THR A 9 -2.48 -6.12 -14.18
C THR A 9 -2.15 -5.32 -12.93
N LEU A 10 -0.96 -4.70 -12.90
CA LEU A 10 -0.52 -3.80 -11.83
C LEU A 10 -0.78 -2.37 -12.28
N VAL A 11 -1.59 -1.63 -11.51
CA VAL A 11 -1.91 -0.23 -11.78
C VAL A 11 -1.24 0.65 -10.72
N THR A 12 -0.54 1.70 -11.17
CA THR A 12 0.09 2.68 -10.27
C THR A 12 -0.05 4.10 -10.83
N PRO A 13 -0.30 5.12 -9.99
CA PRO A 13 -0.35 6.50 -10.42
C PRO A 13 1.02 7.05 -10.82
N SER A 14 2.11 6.40 -10.40
CA SER A 14 3.48 6.83 -10.72
C SER A 14 3.89 6.48 -12.15
N ALA A 15 4.87 7.22 -12.67
CA ALA A 15 5.61 6.89 -13.89
C ALA A 15 6.54 5.67 -13.73
N TYR A 16 6.72 5.16 -12.51
CA TYR A 16 7.50 3.96 -12.22
C TYR A 16 6.68 2.96 -11.40
N VAL A 17 6.79 1.68 -11.76
CA VAL A 17 6.41 0.60 -10.84
C VAL A 17 7.42 0.56 -9.70
N SER A 18 6.92 0.48 -8.46
CA SER A 18 7.74 0.54 -7.25
C SER A 18 8.59 1.82 -7.17
N ASP A 19 7.94 2.98 -7.27
CA ASP A 19 8.56 4.30 -7.50
C ASP A 19 9.66 4.73 -6.52
N TRP A 20 9.67 4.22 -5.29
CA TRP A 20 10.74 4.57 -4.34
C TRP A 20 12.04 3.77 -4.56
N THR A 21 11.95 2.64 -5.26
CA THR A 21 13.08 1.72 -5.47
C THR A 21 14.20 2.19 -6.42
N PRO A 22 14.13 3.32 -7.15
CA PRO A 22 15.31 3.97 -7.69
C PRO A 22 16.32 4.34 -6.58
N ASN A 23 15.84 4.68 -5.37
CA ASN A 23 16.70 5.00 -4.23
C ASN A 23 17.45 3.77 -3.69
N THR A 24 17.00 2.56 -4.03
CA THR A 24 17.65 1.29 -3.68
C THR A 24 18.31 0.61 -4.86
N LEU A 25 18.29 1.24 -6.05
CA LEU A 25 18.81 0.72 -7.31
C LEU A 25 18.09 -0.55 -7.83
N GLU A 26 16.91 -0.87 -7.31
CA GLU A 26 16.19 -2.11 -7.64
C GLU A 26 15.14 -1.94 -8.75
N GLN A 27 14.71 -0.70 -9.02
CA GLN A 27 13.56 -0.40 -9.88
C GLN A 27 13.63 -1.09 -11.26
N GLY A 28 14.79 -1.03 -11.93
CA GLY A 28 14.98 -1.66 -13.23
C GLY A 28 14.88 -3.19 -13.19
N ALA A 29 15.39 -3.82 -12.13
CA ALA A 29 15.31 -5.26 -11.93
C ALA A 29 13.86 -5.69 -11.62
N ILE A 30 13.14 -4.93 -10.80
CA ILE A 30 11.73 -5.15 -10.48
C ILE A 30 10.88 -5.08 -11.75
N HIS A 31 11.02 -4.01 -12.54
CA HIS A 31 10.25 -3.84 -13.77
C HIS A 31 10.51 -5.01 -14.73
N ARG A 32 11.78 -5.34 -14.99
CA ARG A 32 12.16 -6.46 -15.86
C ARG A 32 11.53 -7.77 -15.38
N ARG A 33 11.61 -8.05 -14.08
CA ARG A 33 11.10 -9.28 -13.51
C ARG A 33 9.59 -9.41 -13.63
N LEU A 34 8.85 -8.32 -13.44
CA LEU A 34 7.39 -8.29 -13.64
C LEU A 34 7.02 -8.52 -15.11
N ALA A 35 7.74 -7.89 -16.04
CA ALA A 35 7.52 -8.06 -17.47
C ALA A 35 7.81 -9.50 -17.94
N GLU A 36 8.89 -10.13 -17.46
CA GLU A 36 9.19 -11.56 -17.71
C GLU A 36 8.08 -12.49 -17.23
N LEU A 37 7.41 -12.12 -16.12
CA LEU A 37 6.25 -12.84 -15.58
C LEU A 37 4.93 -12.48 -16.30
N ARG A 38 5.00 -11.67 -17.37
CA ARG A 38 3.85 -11.21 -18.16
C ARG A 38 2.81 -10.45 -17.34
N VAL A 39 3.25 -9.74 -16.30
CA VAL A 39 2.41 -8.77 -15.59
C VAL A 39 2.19 -7.57 -16.51
N GLU A 40 0.93 -7.20 -16.76
CA GLU A 40 0.61 -5.95 -17.44
C GLU A 40 0.87 -4.78 -16.47
N ILE A 41 1.80 -3.88 -16.81
CA ILE A 41 2.17 -2.76 -15.96
C ILE A 41 1.52 -1.50 -16.53
N VAL A 42 0.58 -0.92 -15.78
CA VAL A 42 -0.16 0.28 -16.14
C VAL A 42 0.30 1.43 -15.27
N LEU A 43 1.11 2.30 -15.85
CA LEU A 43 1.71 3.47 -15.21
C LEU A 43 0.83 4.71 -15.40
N ASN A 44 1.10 5.77 -14.62
CA ASN A 44 0.46 7.07 -14.72
C ASN A 44 -1.08 7.01 -14.64
N ARG A 45 -1.61 6.07 -13.85
CA ARG A 45 -3.04 5.80 -13.78
C ARG A 45 -3.46 5.43 -12.37
N THR A 46 -4.52 6.07 -11.90
CA THR A 46 -5.09 5.80 -10.57
C THR A 46 -6.37 4.99 -10.69
N VAL A 47 -6.64 4.13 -9.71
CA VAL A 47 -7.94 3.47 -9.55
C VAL A 47 -8.89 4.44 -8.88
N THR A 48 -10.02 4.75 -9.52
CA THR A 48 -11.01 5.71 -9.01
C THR A 48 -12.22 5.04 -8.39
N ARG A 49 -12.53 3.80 -8.78
CA ARG A 49 -13.66 3.03 -8.26
C ARG A 49 -13.44 1.53 -8.49
N ILE A 50 -13.89 0.70 -7.55
CA ILE A 50 -13.99 -0.75 -7.70
C ILE A 50 -15.45 -1.11 -7.99
N ALA A 51 -15.67 -1.98 -8.96
CA ALA A 51 -17.00 -2.45 -9.37
C ALA A 51 -17.01 -3.99 -9.44
N ALA A 52 -18.20 -4.59 -9.58
CA ALA A 52 -18.40 -6.04 -9.50
C ALA A 52 -17.60 -6.89 -10.53
N GLY A 53 -17.08 -6.29 -11.60
CA GLY A 53 -16.29 -6.98 -12.63
C GLY A 53 -14.92 -6.36 -12.91
N GLY A 54 -14.42 -5.48 -12.03
CA GLY A 54 -13.11 -4.85 -12.21
C GLY A 54 -13.00 -3.47 -11.58
N VAL A 55 -12.17 -2.62 -12.19
CA VAL A 55 -11.87 -1.27 -11.69
C VAL A 55 -12.07 -0.21 -12.77
N ALA A 56 -12.61 0.93 -12.37
CA ALA A 56 -12.51 2.15 -13.16
C ALA A 56 -11.20 2.86 -12.80
N THR A 57 -10.53 3.38 -13.82
CA THR A 57 -9.25 4.06 -13.67
C THR A 57 -9.25 5.40 -14.38
N ALA A 58 -8.38 6.32 -13.98
CA ALA A 58 -8.18 7.61 -14.64
C ALA A 58 -6.69 7.87 -14.89
N CYS A 59 -6.36 8.43 -16.05
CA CYS A 59 -5.03 8.96 -16.31
C CYS A 59 -4.68 10.03 -15.26
N ALA A 60 -3.52 9.91 -14.62
CA ALA A 60 -3.09 10.84 -13.57
C ALA A 60 -2.92 12.29 -14.08
N TYR A 61 -2.71 12.47 -15.39
CA TYR A 61 -2.51 13.79 -16.00
C TYR A 61 -3.79 14.40 -16.58
N THR A 62 -4.65 13.58 -17.20
CA THR A 62 -5.78 14.08 -18.00
C THR A 62 -7.14 13.75 -17.41
N GLY A 63 -7.20 12.90 -16.37
CA GLY A 63 -8.45 12.38 -15.85
C GLY A 63 -9.17 11.40 -16.79
N SER A 64 -8.62 11.11 -17.98
CA SER A 64 -9.25 10.23 -18.98
C SER A 64 -9.52 8.84 -18.40
N GLN A 65 -10.80 8.47 -18.41
CA GLN A 65 -11.29 7.26 -17.79
C GLN A 65 -11.17 6.04 -18.68
N ARG A 66 -10.92 4.88 -18.05
CA ARG A 66 -10.95 3.57 -18.70
C ARG A 66 -11.24 2.51 -17.65
N ASP A 67 -12.02 1.50 -18.02
CA ASP A 67 -12.25 0.33 -17.19
C ASP A 67 -11.25 -0.79 -17.49
N ILE A 68 -10.90 -1.53 -16.45
CA ILE A 68 -10.06 -2.74 -16.51
C ILE A 68 -10.85 -3.86 -15.85
N ALA A 69 -11.17 -4.90 -16.61
CA ALA A 69 -11.86 -6.08 -16.10
C ALA A 69 -10.94 -6.89 -15.18
N ALA A 70 -11.46 -7.36 -14.05
CA ALA A 70 -10.74 -8.23 -13.11
C ALA A 70 -11.72 -9.03 -12.25
N ASP A 71 -11.37 -10.28 -11.95
CA ASP A 71 -12.13 -11.14 -11.03
C ASP A 71 -11.87 -10.79 -9.55
N ALA A 72 -10.73 -10.16 -9.27
CA ALA A 72 -10.32 -9.74 -7.94
C ALA A 72 -9.44 -8.49 -7.99
N VAL A 73 -9.47 -7.70 -6.91
CA VAL A 73 -8.65 -6.51 -6.74
C VAL A 73 -7.87 -6.63 -5.44
N VAL A 74 -6.55 -6.44 -5.51
CA VAL A 74 -5.70 -6.40 -4.31
C VAL A 74 -5.18 -4.98 -4.11
N LEU A 75 -5.59 -4.38 -2.99
CA LEU A 75 -5.27 -3.00 -2.64
C LEU A 75 -3.96 -2.96 -1.86
N VAL A 76 -2.92 -2.43 -2.50
CA VAL A 76 -1.66 -2.07 -1.86
C VAL A 76 -1.57 -0.55 -1.88
N THR A 77 -2.09 0.08 -0.82
CA THR A 77 -2.24 1.54 -0.73
C THR A 77 -1.40 2.09 0.42
N SER A 78 -1.95 2.12 1.63
CA SER A 78 -1.26 2.52 2.86
C SER A 78 -1.60 1.56 4.00
N ARG A 79 -0.94 1.76 5.14
CA ARG A 79 -1.24 1.06 6.40
C ARG A 79 -1.87 2.04 7.37
N GLN A 80 -2.75 1.53 8.23
CA GLN A 80 -3.23 2.24 9.41
C GLN A 80 -2.44 1.76 10.62
N GLN A 81 -2.25 2.65 11.59
CA GLN A 81 -1.66 2.28 12.88
C GLN A 81 -2.57 1.26 13.58
N ASP A 82 -1.97 0.29 14.26
CA ASP A 82 -2.64 -0.55 15.25
C ASP A 82 -2.15 -0.13 16.64
N ASP A 83 -2.87 0.81 17.24
CA ASP A 83 -2.49 1.45 18.51
C ASP A 83 -3.65 1.51 19.52
N GLY A 84 -4.60 0.59 19.40
CA GLY A 84 -5.77 0.51 20.28
C GLY A 84 -5.38 0.33 21.75
N VAL A 85 -4.45 -0.58 22.04
CA VAL A 85 -3.91 -0.79 23.40
C VAL A 85 -3.25 0.47 23.94
N TRP A 86 -2.55 1.24 23.10
CA TRP A 86 -1.97 2.51 23.51
C TRP A 86 -3.04 3.52 23.90
N HIS A 87 -4.10 3.65 23.10
CA HIS A 87 -5.21 4.55 23.40
C HIS A 87 -5.93 4.17 24.71
N GLU A 88 -6.19 2.89 24.92
CA GLU A 88 -6.80 2.38 26.15
C GLU A 88 -5.93 2.66 27.39
N LEU A 89 -4.63 2.39 27.30
CA LEU A 89 -3.70 2.66 28.39
C LEU A 89 -3.57 4.17 28.67
N LYS A 90 -3.53 5.00 27.63
CA LYS A 90 -3.47 6.46 27.73
C LYS A 90 -4.72 7.05 28.37
N ALA A 91 -5.90 6.48 28.10
CA ALA A 91 -7.15 6.90 28.74
C ALA A 91 -7.15 6.64 30.26
N ARG A 92 -6.40 5.63 30.71
CA ARG A 92 -6.24 5.25 32.13
C ARG A 92 -5.02 5.86 32.79
N ARG A 93 -4.52 6.99 32.28
CA ARG A 93 -3.27 7.61 32.74
C ARG A 93 -3.23 7.89 34.24
N ASP A 94 -4.35 8.23 34.83
CA ASP A 94 -4.43 8.58 36.25
C ASP A 94 -4.23 7.35 37.17
N GLU A 95 -4.44 6.12 36.67
CA GLU A 95 -4.21 4.87 37.39
C GLU A 95 -2.73 4.41 37.35
N TRP A 96 -1.91 5.05 36.52
CA TRP A 96 -0.55 4.59 36.26
C TRP A 96 0.33 4.66 37.51
N ALA A 97 0.24 5.76 38.27
CA ALA A 97 1.05 5.97 39.47
C ALA A 97 0.75 4.93 40.55
N ASP A 98 -0.54 4.64 40.78
CA ASP A 98 -1.00 3.61 41.72
C ASP A 98 -0.54 2.20 41.30
N SER A 99 -0.32 2.00 40.00
CA SER A 99 0.23 0.76 39.42
C SER A 99 1.77 0.75 39.32
N GLY A 100 2.46 1.77 39.82
CA GLY A 100 3.93 1.89 39.76
C GLY A 100 4.49 2.22 38.36
N ILE A 101 3.64 2.60 37.41
CA ILE A 101 4.03 2.92 36.03
C ILE A 101 4.40 4.41 35.91
N ARG A 102 5.64 4.69 35.46
CA ARG A 102 6.13 6.08 35.27
C ARG A 102 5.79 6.66 33.90
N SER A 103 5.84 5.83 32.85
CA SER A 103 5.58 6.27 31.48
C SER A 103 5.28 5.08 30.58
N ILE A 104 4.38 5.28 29.63
CA ILE A 104 4.13 4.37 28.51
C ILE A 104 4.38 5.16 27.23
N LYS A 105 5.04 4.53 26.25
CA LYS A 105 5.32 5.09 24.93
C LYS A 105 4.98 4.07 23.86
N VAL A 106 4.44 4.55 22.74
CA VAL A 106 4.24 3.78 21.51
C VAL A 106 5.42 4.02 20.57
N ILE A 107 5.84 2.98 19.82
CA ILE A 107 6.98 3.02 18.88
C ILE A 107 6.65 2.26 17.58
N GLY A 108 7.43 2.50 16.54
CA GLY A 108 7.32 1.79 15.25
C GLY A 108 6.05 2.13 14.48
N ASP A 109 5.54 1.16 13.72
CA ASP A 109 4.37 1.35 12.86
C ASP A 109 3.07 1.71 13.63
N ALA A 110 2.99 1.39 14.92
CA ALA A 110 1.91 1.83 15.79
C ALA A 110 1.94 3.35 16.05
N VAL A 111 3.04 4.04 15.75
CA VAL A 111 3.14 5.53 15.77
C VAL A 111 2.91 6.11 14.39
N ALA A 112 3.58 5.55 13.39
CA ALA A 112 3.52 6.00 12.01
C ALA A 112 4.11 4.89 11.14
N PRO A 113 3.32 4.22 10.28
CA PRO A 113 3.84 3.15 9.44
C PRO A 113 4.92 3.64 8.46
N ASP A 114 6.12 3.04 8.52
CA ASP A 114 7.28 3.41 7.69
C ASP A 114 8.09 2.16 7.26
N PRO A 115 9.11 2.25 6.38
CA PRO A 115 10.05 1.17 6.17
C PRO A 115 10.76 0.72 7.45
N ILE A 116 11.32 -0.47 7.41
CA ILE A 116 12.12 -1.02 8.52
C ILE A 116 13.48 -0.30 8.65
N ALA A 117 13.99 0.26 7.56
CA ALA A 117 15.33 0.83 7.44
C ALA A 117 15.31 2.37 7.41
#